data_AF-A0A7W1LRH7-F1
#
_entry.id   AF-A0A7W1LRH7-F1
#
_cell.length_a   1.000
_cell.length_b   1.000
_cell.length_c   1.000
_cell.angle_alpha   90.00
_cell.angle_beta   90.00
_cell.angle_gamma   90.00
#
_symmetry.space_group_name_H-M   'P 1'
#
loop_
_entity.id
_entity.type
_entity.pdbx_description
1 polymer ?
#
loop_
_entity_poly.entity_id
_entity_poly.type
_entity_poly.pdbx_seq_one_letter_code
_entity_poly.pdbx_strand_id
1 'polypeptide(L)'
;LEHEGYHFEAADASLELLMRRAAGWDHEYFRVESMRVITDELPNGEFNTEATVKVWVGSGDDGSGEDQRHVHTAEGNGPVHAIDTALRAAVQKAYPALARVHLTDFKVRILDGATATGAVTRVLIDATNGERSWTTIGVSPNIIEASWRALEESIVYGLLVAERAAEPMAAVTG
;
A
#
# COMPACT_ATOMS: atom_id res chain seq x y z
N LEU A 1 -18.36 8.26 2.28
CA LEU A 1 -17.20 7.60 2.90
C LEU A 1 -17.53 6.91 4.23
N GLU A 2 -17.94 7.59 5.32
CA GLU A 2 -18.29 6.84 6.56
C GLU A 2 -19.45 5.87 6.36
N HIS A 3 -20.50 6.31 5.67
CA HIS A 3 -21.61 5.45 5.24
C HIS A 3 -21.24 4.37 4.21
N GLU A 4 -20.03 4.43 3.64
CA GLU A 4 -19.47 3.38 2.77
C GLU A 4 -18.59 2.39 3.56
N GLY A 5 -18.47 2.57 4.88
CA GLY A 5 -17.74 1.67 5.77
C GLY A 5 -16.37 2.15 6.23
N TYR A 6 -15.93 3.34 5.78
CA TYR A 6 -14.71 3.95 6.28
C TYR A 6 -14.91 4.39 7.74
N HIS A 7 -14.07 3.90 8.65
CA HIS A 7 -13.97 4.42 10.00
C HIS A 7 -12.61 5.09 10.16
N PHE A 8 -12.58 6.40 9.92
CA PHE A 8 -11.32 7.15 9.89
C PHE A 8 -10.68 7.31 11.27
N GLU A 9 -11.44 7.18 12.36
CA GLU A 9 -10.89 7.13 13.73
C GLU A 9 -9.92 5.96 13.94
N ALA A 10 -10.00 4.92 13.11
CA ALA A 10 -9.14 3.73 13.17
C ALA A 10 -8.08 3.67 12.05
N ALA A 11 -7.96 4.71 11.21
CA ALA A 11 -7.06 4.74 10.05
C ALA A 11 -6.48 6.15 9.81
N ASP A 12 -5.59 6.55 10.70
CA ASP A 12 -5.00 7.89 10.76
C ASP A 12 -4.22 8.27 9.49
N ALA A 13 -3.43 7.34 8.93
CA ALA A 13 -2.67 7.60 7.71
C ALA A 13 -3.58 7.77 6.49
N SER A 14 -4.59 6.90 6.32
CA SER A 14 -5.55 7.03 5.22
C SER A 14 -6.35 8.33 5.31
N LEU A 15 -6.70 8.78 6.52
CA LEU A 15 -7.35 10.06 6.73
C LEU A 15 -6.44 11.23 6.32
N GLU A 16 -5.17 11.20 6.73
CA GLU A 16 -4.20 12.24 6.35
C GLU A 16 -4.02 12.29 4.82
N LEU A 17 -3.83 11.14 4.16
CA LEU A 17 -3.70 11.06 2.71
C LEU A 17 -4.96 11.54 1.98
N LEU A 18 -6.15 11.23 2.51
CA LEU A 18 -7.42 11.73 1.97
C LEU A 18 -7.50 13.26 2.05
N MET A 19 -7.15 13.85 3.20
CA MET A 19 -7.14 15.31 3.38
C MET A 19 -6.16 15.99 2.42
N ARG A 20 -4.98 15.39 2.23
CA ARG A 20 -3.97 15.88 1.27
C ARG A 20 -4.51 15.86 -0.16
N ARG A 21 -5.11 14.74 -0.58
CA ARG A 21 -5.76 14.63 -1.90
C ARG A 21 -6.87 15.65 -2.08
N ALA A 22 -7.69 15.89 -1.06
CA ALA A 22 -8.73 16.93 -1.09
C ALA A 22 -8.15 18.35 -1.23
N ALA A 23 -6.91 18.58 -0.78
CA ALA A 23 -6.17 19.82 -0.97
C ALA A 23 -5.37 19.88 -2.29
N GLY A 24 -5.52 18.88 -3.17
CA GLY A 24 -4.85 18.83 -4.48
C GLY A 24 -3.44 18.21 -4.46
N TRP A 25 -3.01 17.62 -3.35
CA TRP A 25 -1.77 16.86 -3.31
C TRP A 25 -1.95 15.47 -3.91
N ASP A 26 -1.02 15.07 -4.77
CA ASP A 26 -0.84 13.70 -5.24
C ASP A 26 0.61 13.29 -4.99
N HIS A 27 0.86 12.00 -4.76
CA HIS A 27 2.23 11.54 -4.53
C HIS A 27 2.94 11.24 -5.85
N GLU A 28 4.22 11.59 -5.93
CA GLU A 28 5.03 11.35 -7.13
C GLU A 28 5.95 10.14 -7.00
N TYR A 29 5.82 9.36 -5.91
CA TYR A 29 6.72 8.23 -5.64
C TYR A 29 6.66 7.15 -6.74
N PHE A 30 5.46 6.71 -7.07
CA PHE A 30 5.26 5.74 -8.15
C PHE A 30 3.82 5.80 -8.61
N ARG A 31 3.57 5.33 -9.84
CA ARG A 31 2.23 5.10 -10.38
C ARG A 31 2.08 3.62 -10.71
N VAL A 32 1.08 2.99 -10.13
CA VAL A 32 0.79 1.58 -10.43
C VAL A 32 0.13 1.48 -11.81
N GLU A 33 0.73 0.68 -12.69
CA GLU A 33 0.14 0.34 -13.99
C GLU A 33 -0.83 -0.82 -13.87
N SER A 34 -0.43 -1.88 -13.15
CA SER A 34 -1.29 -3.04 -12.93
C SER A 34 -0.77 -3.92 -11.80
N MET A 35 -1.68 -4.61 -11.12
CA MET A 35 -1.37 -5.74 -10.25
C MET A 35 -2.17 -6.95 -10.71
N ARG A 36 -1.52 -8.12 -10.72
CA ARG A 36 -2.14 -9.43 -10.91
C ARG A 36 -1.70 -10.32 -9.77
N VAL A 37 -2.62 -11.12 -9.24
CA VAL A 37 -2.33 -12.19 -8.29
C VAL A 37 -3.01 -13.48 -8.76
N ILE A 38 -2.32 -14.60 -8.61
CA ILE A 38 -2.80 -15.94 -8.95
C ILE A 38 -2.57 -16.83 -7.73
N THR A 39 -3.60 -17.57 -7.34
CA THR A 39 -3.51 -18.58 -6.28
C THR A 39 -4.01 -19.91 -6.84
N ASP A 40 -3.16 -20.93 -6.79
CA ASP A 40 -3.45 -22.27 -7.26
C ASP A 40 -3.50 -23.24 -6.07
N GLU A 41 -4.53 -24.10 -6.03
CA GLU A 41 -4.53 -25.30 -5.21
C GLU A 41 -3.87 -26.42 -6.01
N LEU A 42 -2.73 -26.91 -5.52
CA LEU A 42 -1.97 -27.98 -6.14
C LEU A 42 -2.60 -29.34 -5.83
N PRO A 43 -2.32 -30.40 -6.62
CA PRO A 43 -2.90 -31.73 -6.39
C PRO A 43 -2.58 -32.35 -5.02
N ASN A 44 -1.55 -31.88 -4.33
CA ASN A 44 -1.17 -32.29 -2.98
C ASN A 44 -1.92 -31.51 -1.88
N GLY A 45 -2.81 -30.58 -2.23
CA GLY A 45 -3.56 -29.72 -1.31
C GLY A 45 -2.78 -28.50 -0.81
N GLU A 46 -1.57 -28.27 -1.31
CA GLU A 46 -0.81 -27.05 -1.02
C GLU A 46 -1.32 -25.89 -1.88
N PHE A 47 -1.26 -24.68 -1.34
CA PHE A 47 -1.58 -23.47 -2.08
C PHE A 47 -0.29 -22.79 -2.53
N ASN A 48 -0.15 -22.55 -3.83
CA ASN A 48 0.86 -21.64 -4.36
C ASN A 48 0.21 -20.29 -4.63
N THR A 49 0.91 -19.19 -4.35
CA THR A 49 0.43 -17.85 -4.68
C THR A 49 1.56 -16.97 -5.21
N GLU A 50 1.32 -16.38 -6.37
CA GLU A 50 2.24 -15.48 -7.07
C GLU A 50 1.53 -14.17 -7.41
N ALA A 51 2.24 -13.05 -7.29
CA ALA A 51 1.77 -11.76 -7.77
C ALA A 51 2.77 -11.10 -8.73
N THR A 52 2.26 -10.42 -9.75
CA THR A 52 3.02 -9.53 -10.62
C THR A 52 2.53 -8.11 -10.45
N VAL A 53 3.43 -7.19 -10.11
CA VAL A 53 3.15 -5.76 -9.97
C VAL A 53 3.97 -4.99 -11.00
N LYS A 54 3.31 -4.05 -11.67
CA LYS A 54 3.90 -3.15 -12.66
C LYS A 54 3.72 -1.72 -12.19
N VAL A 55 4.82 -0.98 -12.08
CA VAL A 55 4.82 0.41 -11.63
C VAL A 55 5.68 1.27 -12.54
N TRP A 56 5.37 2.55 -12.57
CA TRP A 56 6.21 3.61 -13.09
C TRP A 56 6.79 4.37 -11.90
N VAL A 57 8.10 4.54 -11.85
CA VAL A 57 8.79 5.25 -10.77
C VAL A 57 9.46 6.49 -11.37
N GLY A 58 9.20 7.65 -10.78
CA GLY A 58 9.80 8.91 -11.21
C GLY A 58 11.33 8.86 -11.08
N SER A 59 12.03 9.58 -11.95
CA SER A 59 13.49 9.52 -12.19
C SER A 59 14.39 10.02 -11.04
N GLY A 60 13.92 10.04 -9.80
CA GLY A 60 14.64 10.60 -8.65
C GLY A 60 16.15 10.32 -8.69
N ASP A 61 16.92 11.38 -8.94
CA ASP A 61 18.39 11.46 -9.03
C ASP A 61 19.14 10.67 -10.13
N ASP A 62 18.48 9.95 -11.04
CA ASP A 62 19.19 9.18 -12.07
C ASP A 62 19.54 9.98 -13.35
N GLY A 63 19.05 11.22 -13.43
CA GLY A 63 19.35 12.16 -14.52
C GLY A 63 18.70 11.84 -15.87
N SER A 64 17.83 10.83 -15.96
CA SER A 64 17.17 10.42 -17.22
C SER A 64 15.99 11.30 -17.63
N GLY A 65 15.29 11.89 -16.66
CA GLY A 65 14.11 12.74 -16.89
C GLY A 65 12.87 11.99 -17.40
N GLU A 66 12.90 10.65 -17.43
CA GLU A 66 11.77 9.80 -17.84
C GLU A 66 11.37 8.84 -16.71
N ASP A 67 10.06 8.59 -16.56
CA ASP A 67 9.56 7.57 -15.63
C ASP A 67 10.08 6.19 -16.03
N GLN A 68 10.66 5.46 -15.08
CA GLN A 68 11.12 4.10 -15.31
C GLN A 68 10.03 3.09 -15.01
N ARG A 69 9.79 2.19 -15.96
CA ARG A 69 8.84 1.09 -15.78
C ARG A 69 9.50 -0.10 -15.12
N HIS A 70 8.98 -0.49 -13.97
CA HIS A 70 9.42 -1.67 -13.22
C HIS A 70 8.33 -2.75 -13.23
N VAL A 71 8.75 -3.99 -13.43
CA VAL A 71 7.86 -5.17 -13.38
C VAL A 71 8.51 -6.19 -12.47
N HIS A 72 7.82 -6.56 -11.40
CA HIS A 72 8.30 -7.55 -10.45
C HIS A 72 7.25 -8.62 -10.19
N THR A 73 7.72 -9.85 -10.11
CA THR A 73 6.92 -11.01 -9.72
C THR A 73 7.48 -11.57 -8.42
N ALA A 74 6.61 -11.94 -7.49
CA ALA A 74 6.98 -12.56 -6.24
C ALA A 74 5.96 -13.60 -5.79
N GLU A 75 6.46 -14.64 -5.13
CA GLU A 75 5.65 -15.63 -4.42
C GLU A 75 5.37 -15.17 -2.98
N GLY A 76 4.36 -15.75 -2.35
CA GLY A 76 4.13 -15.56 -0.92
C GLY A 76 3.13 -16.55 -0.35
N ASN A 77 3.12 -16.66 0.98
CA ASN A 77 2.16 -17.46 1.78
C ASN A 77 0.66 -17.17 1.53
N GLY A 78 0.34 -16.20 0.68
CA GLY A 78 -1.02 -15.83 0.31
C GLY A 78 -1.01 -14.58 -0.58
N PRO A 79 -2.17 -14.18 -1.13
CA PRO A 79 -2.24 -13.16 -2.17
C PRO A 79 -1.74 -11.80 -1.70
N VAL A 80 -2.11 -11.38 -0.49
CA VAL A 80 -1.67 -10.09 0.07
C VAL A 80 -0.15 -10.05 0.28
N HIS A 81 0.44 -11.14 0.75
CA HIS A 81 1.89 -11.23 0.97
C HIS A 81 2.68 -11.24 -0.35
N ALA A 82 2.20 -11.97 -1.36
CA ALA A 82 2.81 -11.96 -2.69
C ALA A 82 2.76 -10.56 -3.33
N ILE A 83 1.61 -9.88 -3.22
CA ILE A 83 1.41 -8.50 -3.71
C ILE A 83 2.37 -7.53 -3.01
N ASP A 84 2.46 -7.57 -1.68
CA ASP A 84 3.38 -6.71 -0.90
C ASP A 84 4.83 -6.92 -1.31
N THR A 85 5.25 -8.18 -1.42
CA THR A 85 6.61 -8.52 -1.83
C THR A 85 6.92 -8.01 -3.23
N ALA A 86 6.01 -8.22 -4.20
CA ALA A 86 6.18 -7.77 -5.57
C ALA A 86 6.19 -6.23 -5.69
N LEU A 87 5.28 -5.54 -4.99
CA LEU A 87 5.24 -4.07 -4.99
C LEU A 87 6.52 -3.49 -4.39
N ARG A 88 6.94 -3.97 -3.21
CA ARG A 88 8.17 -3.52 -2.56
C ARG A 88 9.38 -3.73 -3.45
N ALA A 89 9.51 -4.92 -4.05
CA ALA A 89 10.61 -5.19 -4.97
C ALA A 89 10.64 -4.21 -6.15
N ALA A 90 9.48 -3.76 -6.63
CA ALA A 90 9.36 -2.82 -7.74
C ALA A 90 9.76 -1.37 -7.40
N VAL A 91 9.63 -0.96 -6.14
CA VAL A 91 9.87 0.44 -5.73
C VAL A 91 11.10 0.62 -4.81
N GLN A 92 11.57 -0.42 -4.15
CA GLN A 92 12.61 -0.34 -3.10
C GLN A 92 13.96 0.18 -3.61
N LYS A 93 14.30 -0.06 -4.89
CA LYS A 93 15.54 0.48 -5.47
C LYS A 93 15.56 2.01 -5.48
N ALA A 94 14.42 2.62 -5.81
CA ALA A 94 14.26 4.08 -5.79
C ALA A 94 14.01 4.61 -4.37
N TYR A 95 13.38 3.80 -3.52
CA TYR A 95 13.06 4.19 -2.14
C TYR A 95 13.63 3.21 -1.09
N PRO A 96 14.94 3.27 -0.81
CA PRO A 96 15.58 2.40 0.19
C PRO A 96 14.98 2.53 1.60
N ALA A 97 14.35 3.67 1.92
CA ALA A 97 13.66 3.90 3.19
C ALA A 97 12.58 2.86 3.49
N LEU A 98 11.98 2.24 2.47
CA LEU A 98 10.99 1.17 2.64
C LEU A 98 11.54 -0.08 3.30
N ALA A 99 12.87 -0.27 3.31
CA ALA A 99 13.50 -1.39 4.02
C ALA A 99 13.23 -1.36 5.53
N ARG A 100 12.94 -0.18 6.10
CA ARG A 100 12.56 -0.03 7.51
C ARG A 100 11.06 -0.22 7.76
N VAL A 101 10.23 -0.18 6.72
CA VAL A 101 8.78 -0.22 6.85
C VAL A 101 8.31 -1.67 6.89
N HIS A 102 7.63 -2.05 7.96
CA HIS A 102 7.09 -3.40 8.16
C HIS A 102 5.61 -3.34 8.53
N LEU A 103 4.82 -4.25 7.96
CA LEU A 103 3.44 -4.48 8.41
C LEU A 103 3.47 -5.20 9.75
N THR A 104 2.71 -4.72 10.71
CA THR A 104 2.64 -5.27 12.07
C THR A 104 1.31 -5.94 12.37
N ASP A 105 0.23 -5.57 11.68
CA ASP A 105 -1.07 -6.20 11.84
C ASP A 105 -1.91 -6.08 10.56
N PHE A 106 -2.81 -7.04 10.36
CA PHE A 106 -3.72 -7.14 9.23
C PHE A 106 -5.09 -7.59 9.72
N LYS A 107 -6.09 -6.71 9.66
CA LYS A 107 -7.43 -6.97 10.19
C LYS A 107 -8.49 -6.86 9.10
N VAL A 108 -9.30 -7.92 8.96
CA VAL A 108 -10.46 -7.93 8.06
C VAL A 108 -11.76 -7.84 8.85
N ARG A 109 -12.68 -7.02 8.38
CA ARG A 109 -14.04 -6.85 8.92
C ARG A 109 -15.05 -6.84 7.77
N ILE A 110 -16.09 -7.65 7.89
CA ILE A 110 -17.22 -7.63 6.97
C ILE A 110 -18.23 -6.62 7.49
N LEU A 111 -18.62 -5.66 6.66
CA LEU A 111 -19.46 -4.52 7.05
C LEU A 111 -20.95 -4.80 6.88
N ASP A 112 -21.33 -5.55 5.84
CA ASP A 112 -22.71 -5.97 5.61
C ASP A 112 -22.75 -7.44 5.18
N GLY A 113 -23.23 -8.31 6.07
CA GLY A 113 -23.33 -9.75 5.84
C GLY A 113 -24.50 -10.19 4.97
N ALA A 114 -25.36 -9.26 4.51
CA ALA A 114 -26.57 -9.61 3.76
C ALA A 114 -26.28 -10.30 2.41
N THR A 115 -25.13 -10.00 1.80
CA THR A 115 -24.71 -10.56 0.50
C THR A 115 -23.47 -11.44 0.67
N ALA A 116 -23.60 -12.66 1.23
CA ALA A 116 -22.57 -13.72 1.32
C ALA A 116 -21.14 -13.34 0.88
N THR A 117 -20.74 -13.66 -0.36
CA THR A 117 -19.40 -13.34 -0.91
C THR A 117 -19.28 -11.95 -1.54
N GLY A 118 -20.37 -11.22 -1.69
CA GLY A 118 -20.40 -9.84 -2.19
C GLY A 118 -20.41 -8.79 -1.08
N ALA A 119 -20.25 -9.23 0.17
CA ALA A 119 -20.27 -8.38 1.35
C ALA A 119 -19.14 -7.36 1.30
N VAL A 120 -19.46 -6.10 1.63
CA VAL A 120 -18.44 -5.05 1.67
C VAL A 120 -17.43 -5.42 2.75
N THR A 121 -16.18 -5.56 2.31
CA THR A 121 -15.05 -5.93 3.16
C THR A 121 -14.23 -4.68 3.47
N ARG A 122 -13.91 -4.50 4.75
CA ARG A 122 -12.97 -3.51 5.25
C ARG A 122 -11.69 -4.20 5.69
N VAL A 123 -10.57 -3.73 5.19
CA VAL A 123 -9.23 -4.17 5.57
C VAL A 123 -8.53 -3.01 6.27
N LEU A 124 -7.95 -3.27 7.44
CA LEU A 124 -7.05 -2.36 8.14
C LEU A 124 -5.64 -2.96 8.16
N ILE A 125 -4.64 -2.16 7.81
CA ILE A 125 -3.22 -2.52 7.87
C ILE A 125 -2.52 -1.58 8.82
N ASP A 126 -1.93 -2.15 9.87
CA ASP A 126 -1.03 -1.45 10.77
C ASP A 126 0.41 -1.67 10.28
N ALA A 127 1.20 -0.60 10.20
CA ALA A 127 2.61 -0.65 9.82
C ALA A 127 3.46 0.28 10.68
N THR A 128 4.78 0.03 10.69
CA THR A 128 5.76 0.83 11.40
C THR A 128 7.07 0.95 10.62
N ASN A 129 7.80 2.05 10.83
CA ASN A 129 9.20 2.18 10.42
C ASN A 129 10.21 2.00 11.60
N GLY A 130 9.71 1.57 12.77
CA GLY A 130 10.46 1.47 14.03
C GLY A 130 10.44 2.74 14.89
N GLU A 131 10.00 3.88 14.34
CA GLU A 131 9.89 5.16 15.06
C GLU A 131 8.44 5.63 15.17
N ARG A 132 7.70 5.52 14.07
CA ARG A 132 6.28 5.83 13.97
C ARG A 132 5.52 4.58 13.55
N SER A 133 4.28 4.49 14.01
CA SER A 133 3.31 3.51 13.53
C SER A 133 2.12 4.25 12.91
N TRP A 134 1.45 3.60 11.98
CA TRP A 134 0.28 4.14 11.30
C TRP A 134 -0.67 3.05 10.86
N THR A 135 -1.93 3.43 10.68
CA THR A 135 -2.97 2.53 10.19
C THR A 135 -3.58 3.05 8.90
N THR A 136 -3.75 2.15 7.95
CA THR A 136 -4.41 2.41 6.66
C THR A 136 -5.62 1.52 6.47
N ILE A 137 -6.56 1.96 5.64
CA ILE A 137 -7.83 1.31 5.40
C ILE A 137 -8.12 1.16 3.91
N GLY A 138 -8.64 0.01 3.53
CA GLY A 138 -9.24 -0.22 2.22
C GLY A 138 -10.62 -0.85 2.38
N VAL A 139 -11.57 -0.38 1.58
CA VAL A 139 -12.95 -0.86 1.60
C VAL A 139 -13.37 -1.24 0.19
N SER A 140 -13.80 -2.49 0.01
CA SER A 140 -14.31 -3.02 -1.25
C SER A 140 -15.09 -4.32 -1.02
N PRO A 141 -16.10 -4.65 -1.85
CA PRO A 141 -16.66 -6.01 -1.92
C PRO A 141 -15.61 -7.08 -2.29
N ASN A 142 -14.51 -6.69 -2.94
CA ASN A 142 -13.40 -7.56 -3.26
C ASN A 142 -12.29 -7.43 -2.20
N ILE A 143 -12.05 -8.49 -1.44
CA ILE A 143 -11.03 -8.52 -0.38
C ILE A 143 -9.61 -8.23 -0.90
N ILE A 144 -9.29 -8.65 -2.13
CA ILE A 144 -7.99 -8.38 -2.75
C ILE A 144 -7.86 -6.88 -3.06
N GLU A 145 -8.91 -6.26 -3.57
CA GLU A 145 -8.92 -4.81 -3.82
C GLU A 145 -8.85 -4.01 -2.52
N ALA A 146 -9.63 -4.39 -1.49
CA ALA A 146 -9.58 -3.75 -0.18
C ALA A 146 -8.17 -3.85 0.43
N SER A 147 -7.54 -5.03 0.34
CA SER A 147 -6.17 -5.24 0.82
C SER A 147 -5.16 -4.42 0.02
N TRP A 148 -5.29 -4.40 -1.31
CA TRP A 148 -4.43 -3.63 -2.21
C TRP A 148 -4.45 -2.14 -1.87
N ARG A 149 -5.65 -1.54 -1.73
CA ARG A 149 -5.79 -0.11 -1.43
C ARG A 149 -5.16 0.26 -0.08
N ALA A 150 -5.40 -0.53 0.96
CA ALA A 150 -4.79 -0.31 2.26
C ALA A 150 -3.26 -0.40 2.18
N LEU A 151 -2.76 -1.42 1.47
CA LEU A 151 -1.33 -1.67 1.33
C LEU A 151 -0.61 -0.56 0.57
N GLU A 152 -1.17 -0.13 -0.57
CA GLU A 152 -0.64 0.96 -1.39
C GLU A 152 -0.56 2.26 -0.57
N GLU A 153 -1.65 2.64 0.11
CA GLU A 153 -1.66 3.81 1.00
C GLU A 153 -0.62 3.68 2.13
N SER A 154 -0.42 2.47 2.68
CA SER A 154 0.56 2.25 3.74
C SER A 154 2.00 2.48 3.27
N ILE A 155 2.33 2.03 2.06
CA ILE A 155 3.63 2.27 1.43
C ILE A 155 3.81 3.76 1.14
N VAL A 156 2.82 4.42 0.53
CA VAL A 156 2.85 5.86 0.23
C VAL A 156 3.05 6.68 1.50
N TYR A 157 2.31 6.36 2.56
CA TYR A 157 2.45 7.06 3.83
C TYR A 157 3.81 6.82 4.48
N GLY A 158 4.33 5.59 4.41
CA GLY A 158 5.68 5.27 4.88
C GLY A 158 6.76 6.10 4.17
N LEU A 159 6.64 6.31 2.86
CA LEU A 159 7.53 7.18 2.08
C LEU A 159 7.39 8.65 2.49
N LEU A 160 6.16 9.13 2.64
CA LEU A 160 5.87 10.49 3.09
C LEU A 160 6.45 10.80 4.47
N VAL A 161 6.41 9.84 5.39
CA VAL A 161 7.03 9.97 6.71
C VAL A 161 8.56 9.98 6.61
N ALA A 162 9.13 9.14 5.74
CA ALA A 162 10.59 9.09 5.53
C ALA A 162 11.13 10.39 4.91
N GLU A 163 10.42 10.96 3.93
CA GLU A 163 10.77 12.23 3.29
C GLU A 163 10.78 13.38 4.30
N ARG A 164 9.75 13.49 5.15
CA ARG A 164 9.71 14.51 6.23
C ARG A 164 10.84 14.38 7.24
N ALA A 165 11.32 13.16 7.49
CA ALA A 165 12.47 12.95 8.37
C ALA A 165 13.79 13.36 7.69
N ALA A 166 13.85 13.31 6.36
CA ALA A 166 14.99 13.71 5.55
C ALA A 166 15.04 15.22 5.26
N GLU A 167 13.92 15.95 5.39
CA GLU A 167 13.87 17.41 5.35
C GLU A 167 14.12 18.01 6.75
N PRO A 168 15.36 18.36 7.15
CA PRO A 168 15.55 19.16 8.35
C PRO A 168 14.87 20.50 8.13
N MET A 169 13.96 20.86 9.05
CA MET A 169 13.31 22.16 9.24
C MET A 169 14.08 23.31 8.56
N ALA A 170 13.78 23.57 7.29
CA ALA A 170 14.44 24.60 6.52
C ALA A 170 14.04 25.95 7.11
N ALA A 171 14.91 26.49 7.95
CA ALA A 171 14.99 27.88 8.39
C ALA A 171 13.65 28.62 8.57
N VAL A 172 13.05 28.52 9.76
CA VAL A 172 12.36 29.69 10.31
C VAL A 172 13.43 30.67 10.76
N THR A 173 13.99 31.40 9.81
CA THR A 173 14.73 32.64 10.05
C THR A 173 13.97 33.74 9.34
N GLY A 174 13.15 34.45 10.11
CA GLY A 174 12.41 35.64 9.71
C GLY A 174 11.92 36.36 10.96
#